data_AF-A0A7K3D7Q8-F1
#
_entry.id   AF-A0A7K3D7Q8-F1
#
_cell.length_a   1.000
_cell.length_b   1.000
_cell.length_c   1.000
_cell.angle_alpha   90.00
_cell.angle_beta   90.00
_cell.angle_gamma   90.00
#
_symmetry.space_group_name_H-M   'P 1'
#
loop_
_entity.id
_entity.type
_entity.pdbx_description
1 polymer ?
#
loop_
_entity_poly.entity_id
_entity_poly.type
_entity_poly.pdbx_seq_one_letter_code
_entity_poly.pdbx_strand_id
1 'polypeptide(L)'
;SVQTRPTDLLRRRRRFRLVWCAAGITVISCAALLTIGPVPVPGDKQARQTGGRPAISADALLRTAPDVWADTSRVDFSAWPARGSRTDDRELLTRALSAWTAPPPGTRVGAARETSTEPPPKETQLLYADVVGGEAVVLFHDGRRVVRYVEPASSSEPASLDFSRADDSDVTTAAALAVSRKDGRIRYLTAPWIAEARTRDLLRPNSPGRPLDMSGQGLTAAVDAPSAAAPCDSLPVLQLRSSARIVEKHAFLVTDLGDLAPAHLSHTPLPGTGAPARQPREATSGTALRSWARGACRLSELRGRGVRAVNQWDFAKQELPEDGGRAVWSCTRASTWRGPGSVLLQFRTSAESATAPAEVVGRARSTAACSRFGQHVVASTRWTAGSGHRYLLAAGSRDVTRITVTGEVDAERRGRTLAVRAPEDARVTVRARLADGEELGEVGR
;
A
#
# COMPACT_ATOMS: atom_id res chain seq x y z
N SER A 1 21.47 -61.88 16.97
CA SER A 1 21.86 -60.53 16.49
C SER A 1 20.63 -59.76 16.05
N VAL A 2 20.15 -58.83 16.87
CA VAL A 2 19.18 -57.81 16.43
C VAL A 2 19.58 -56.52 17.13
N GLN A 3 20.02 -55.55 16.34
CA GLN A 3 20.35 -54.19 16.78
C GLN A 3 19.06 -53.39 16.97
N THR A 4 18.87 -52.78 18.13
CA THR A 4 17.93 -51.67 18.32
C THR A 4 18.74 -50.39 18.54
N ARG A 5 18.66 -49.48 17.57
CA ARG A 5 19.28 -48.14 17.58
C ARG A 5 18.29 -47.08 18.10
N PRO A 6 18.80 -45.91 18.54
CA PRO A 6 18.23 -45.15 19.65
C PRO A 6 17.47 -43.91 19.19
N THR A 7 16.14 -43.92 19.30
CA THR A 7 15.32 -42.69 19.27
C THR A 7 14.23 -42.66 20.35
N ASP A 8 14.23 -43.62 21.29
CA ASP A 8 13.16 -43.77 22.28
C ASP A 8 13.43 -43.09 23.63
N LEU A 9 14.23 -42.02 23.63
CA LEU A 9 14.50 -41.20 24.83
C LEU A 9 13.92 -39.78 24.75
N LEU A 10 13.46 -39.32 23.59
CA LEU A 10 12.87 -37.99 23.41
C LEU A 10 11.33 -37.97 23.55
N ARG A 11 10.67 -39.12 23.56
CA ARG A 11 9.21 -39.22 23.76
C ARG A 11 8.77 -39.20 25.24
N ARG A 12 9.68 -39.47 26.18
CA ARG A 12 9.39 -39.52 27.62
C ARG A 12 9.51 -38.16 28.33
N ARG A 13 10.22 -37.18 27.73
CA ARG A 13 10.42 -35.83 28.30
C ARG A 13 9.32 -34.81 27.94
N ARG A 14 8.40 -35.12 27.02
CA ARG A 14 7.26 -34.24 26.68
C ARG A 14 5.95 -34.56 27.41
N ARG A 15 5.86 -35.70 28.11
CA ARG A 15 4.66 -36.08 28.89
C ARG A 15 4.72 -35.70 30.39
N PHE A 16 5.84 -35.12 30.86
CA PHE A 16 6.01 -34.69 32.26
C PHE A 16 5.85 -33.17 32.50
N ARG A 17 5.61 -32.36 31.45
CA ARG A 17 5.34 -30.91 31.57
C ARG A 17 3.85 -30.51 31.43
N LEU A 18 2.96 -31.49 31.31
CA LEU A 18 1.50 -31.27 31.22
C LEU A 18 0.75 -31.61 32.52
N VAL A 19 1.46 -31.88 33.63
CA VAL A 19 0.86 -32.21 34.94
C VAL A 19 1.07 -31.11 36.00
N TRP A 20 1.82 -30.04 35.70
CA TRP A 20 2.13 -28.94 36.65
C TRP A 20 1.44 -27.59 36.37
N CYS A 21 0.38 -27.55 35.58
CA CYS A 21 -0.47 -26.35 35.44
C CYS A 21 -1.93 -26.57 35.90
N ALA A 22 -2.31 -27.79 36.29
CA ALA A 22 -3.69 -28.13 36.65
C ALA A 22 -3.96 -28.16 38.18
N ALA A 23 -2.99 -27.79 39.03
CA ALA A 23 -3.14 -27.83 40.49
C ALA A 23 -2.77 -26.49 41.18
N GLY A 24 -2.91 -25.36 40.49
CA GLY A 24 -2.67 -24.01 41.05
C GLY A 24 -3.89 -23.08 41.05
N ILE A 25 -5.06 -23.53 40.59
CA ILE A 25 -6.24 -22.65 40.38
C ILE A 25 -7.38 -22.94 41.38
N THR A 26 -7.27 -23.96 42.24
CA THR A 26 -8.38 -24.42 43.10
C THR A 26 -8.27 -24.08 44.60
N VAL A 27 -7.42 -23.14 45.01
CA VAL A 27 -7.35 -22.67 46.42
C VAL A 27 -7.56 -21.15 46.58
N ILE A 28 -7.67 -20.38 45.49
CA ILE A 28 -8.03 -18.94 45.55
C ILE A 28 -9.46 -18.74 45.00
N SER A 29 -10.42 -19.48 45.53
CA SER A 29 -11.82 -19.40 45.06
C SER A 29 -12.87 -19.43 46.17
N CYS A 30 -12.49 -19.44 47.46
CA CYS A 30 -13.47 -19.59 48.55
C CYS A 30 -13.33 -18.62 49.74
N ALA A 31 -12.69 -17.46 49.61
CA ALA A 31 -12.70 -16.46 50.70
C ALA A 31 -12.62 -15.02 50.18
N ALA A 32 -13.74 -14.51 49.65
CA ALA A 32 -14.17 -13.11 49.70
C ALA A 32 -15.45 -12.89 48.86
N LEU A 33 -16.48 -13.72 49.10
CA LEU A 33 -17.85 -13.35 48.76
C LEU A 33 -18.49 -12.95 50.09
N LEU A 34 -18.61 -11.64 50.32
CA LEU A 34 -19.59 -10.92 51.15
C LEU A 34 -19.01 -9.55 51.55
N THR A 35 -19.05 -8.58 50.61
CA THR A 35 -19.33 -7.15 50.84
C THR A 35 -19.19 -6.40 49.52
N ILE A 36 -20.23 -6.41 48.66
CA ILE A 36 -20.35 -5.45 47.57
C ILE A 36 -21.72 -4.79 47.71
N GLY A 37 -21.75 -3.66 48.40
CA GLY A 37 -22.86 -2.72 48.32
C GLY A 37 -22.85 -2.01 46.94
N PRO A 38 -23.96 -1.37 46.54
CA PRO A 38 -24.03 -0.68 45.26
C PRO A 38 -22.94 0.40 45.18
N VAL A 39 -22.04 0.25 44.21
CA VAL A 39 -21.02 1.24 43.87
C VAL A 39 -21.75 2.46 43.29
N PRO A 40 -21.59 3.67 43.84
CA PRO A 40 -22.13 4.86 43.22
C PRO A 40 -21.44 5.05 41.87
N VAL A 41 -22.22 5.08 40.79
CA VAL A 41 -21.75 5.52 39.48
C VAL A 41 -21.26 6.96 39.64
N PRO A 42 -19.96 7.27 39.50
CA PRO A 42 -19.52 8.64 39.45
C PRO A 42 -20.14 9.23 38.18
N GLY A 43 -21.06 10.19 38.34
CA GLY A 43 -21.56 10.94 37.22
C GLY A 43 -20.38 11.50 36.44
N ASP A 44 -20.38 11.27 35.13
CA ASP A 44 -19.44 11.85 34.17
C ASP A 44 -19.56 13.38 34.24
N LYS A 45 -18.87 13.97 35.20
CA LYS A 45 -18.27 15.28 35.03
C LYS A 45 -16.87 14.97 34.51
N GLN A 46 -16.75 14.68 33.21
CA GLN A 46 -15.53 15.07 32.51
C GLN A 46 -15.36 16.57 32.73
N ALA A 47 -14.61 16.92 33.77
CA ALA A 47 -13.89 18.16 33.80
C ALA A 47 -13.04 18.16 32.54
N ARG A 48 -13.54 18.88 31.54
CA ARG A 48 -12.85 19.20 30.30
C ARG A 48 -11.53 19.84 30.72
N GLN A 49 -10.46 19.06 30.75
CA GLN A 49 -9.11 19.61 30.93
C GLN A 49 -8.82 20.44 29.68
N THR A 50 -9.19 21.71 29.73
CA THR A 50 -8.75 22.76 28.81
C THR A 50 -7.31 23.18 29.13
N GLY A 51 -6.43 22.19 29.32
CA GLY A 51 -4.99 22.40 29.29
C GLY A 51 -4.55 22.41 27.83
N GLY A 52 -4.68 23.54 27.15
CA GLY A 52 -4.17 23.70 25.78
C GLY A 52 -2.67 23.40 25.77
N ARG A 53 -2.24 22.42 24.96
CA ARG A 53 -0.80 22.27 24.67
C ARG A 53 -0.30 23.61 24.13
N PRO A 54 0.82 24.16 24.63
CA PRO A 54 1.36 25.40 24.09
C PRO A 54 1.64 25.23 22.60
N ALA A 55 1.17 26.20 21.80
CA ALA A 55 1.38 26.21 20.36
C ALA A 55 2.88 26.28 20.06
N ILE A 56 3.32 25.52 19.07
CA ILE A 56 4.71 25.54 18.61
C ILE A 56 4.96 26.88 17.91
N SER A 57 6.09 27.52 18.21
CA SER A 57 6.52 28.72 17.50
C SER A 57 7.25 28.35 16.20
N ALA A 58 7.24 29.25 15.22
CA ALA A 58 7.97 29.04 13.97
C ALA A 58 9.48 28.79 14.17
N ASP A 59 10.08 29.39 15.22
CA ASP A 59 11.50 29.20 15.57
C ASP A 59 11.79 27.82 16.20
N ALA A 60 10.77 27.13 16.71
CA ALA A 60 10.90 25.79 17.30
C ALA A 60 10.76 24.66 16.27
N LEU A 61 10.48 24.98 15.00
CA LEU A 61 10.40 23.99 13.93
C LEU A 61 11.75 23.30 13.70
N LEU A 62 11.74 21.98 13.66
CA LEU A 62 12.92 21.20 13.29
C LEU A 62 13.27 21.44 11.81
N ARG A 63 14.56 21.62 11.53
CA ARG A 63 15.11 21.81 10.19
C ARG A 63 16.27 20.85 10.00
N THR A 64 16.11 19.91 9.08
CA THR A 64 17.16 18.95 8.74
C THR A 64 18.22 19.64 7.88
N ALA A 65 19.50 19.34 8.14
CA ALA A 65 20.59 19.87 7.34
C ALA A 65 20.55 19.34 5.88
N PRO A 66 20.98 20.13 4.87
CA PRO A 66 20.77 19.82 3.45
C PRO A 66 21.39 18.53 2.92
N ASP A 67 22.40 18.00 3.58
CA ASP A 67 23.22 16.86 3.16
C ASP A 67 22.94 15.57 3.92
N VAL A 68 22.16 15.61 5.00
CA VAL A 68 21.83 14.45 5.87
C VAL A 68 21.29 13.26 5.06
N TRP A 69 20.47 13.51 4.04
CA TRP A 69 19.90 12.44 3.22
C TRP A 69 20.95 11.60 2.48
N ALA A 70 22.15 12.14 2.23
CA ALA A 70 23.22 11.43 1.55
C ALA A 70 24.06 10.57 2.50
N ASP A 71 23.94 10.79 3.81
CA ASP A 71 24.71 10.11 4.85
C ASP A 71 23.80 9.68 6.02
N THR A 72 22.80 8.87 5.69
CA THR A 72 21.84 8.32 6.66
C THR A 72 21.36 6.94 6.24
N SER A 73 21.08 6.09 7.22
CA SER A 73 20.36 4.83 6.99
C SER A 73 18.84 5.02 6.92
N ARG A 74 18.33 6.22 7.23
CA ARG A 74 16.91 6.58 7.17
C ARG A 74 16.66 7.59 6.06
N VAL A 75 16.45 7.07 4.86
CA VAL A 75 16.13 7.87 3.67
C VAL A 75 14.61 8.02 3.59
N ASP A 76 14.06 8.86 4.48
CA ASP A 76 12.62 9.13 4.61
C ASP A 76 12.37 10.64 4.87
N PHE A 77 11.15 11.06 5.24
CA PHE A 77 10.84 12.47 5.51
C PHE A 77 11.71 13.13 6.60
N SER A 78 12.26 12.37 7.54
CA SER A 78 13.20 12.91 8.54
C SER A 78 14.50 13.43 7.92
N ALA A 79 14.87 12.92 6.75
CA ALA A 79 16.05 13.34 5.99
C ALA A 79 15.77 14.48 5.01
N TRP A 80 14.54 14.99 4.93
CA TRP A 80 14.20 16.12 4.06
C TRP A 80 14.65 17.45 4.69
N PRO A 81 15.51 18.24 4.02
CA PRO A 81 15.77 19.61 4.46
C PRO A 81 14.58 20.51 4.12
N ALA A 82 14.44 21.59 4.90
CA ALA A 82 13.51 22.67 4.57
C ALA A 82 13.92 23.31 3.24
N ARG A 83 13.01 23.38 2.27
CA ARG A 83 13.25 23.95 0.94
C ARG A 83 12.22 25.01 0.56
N GLY A 84 12.59 25.91 -0.34
CA GLY A 84 11.73 26.99 -0.82
C GLY A 84 12.04 28.35 -0.20
N SER A 85 11.60 29.41 -0.91
CA SER A 85 11.96 30.80 -0.62
C SER A 85 11.33 31.38 0.65
N ARG A 86 10.28 30.76 1.20
CA ARG A 86 9.51 31.24 2.35
C ARG A 86 9.79 30.44 3.62
N THR A 87 10.88 29.68 3.65
CA THR A 87 11.26 28.86 4.82
C THR A 87 11.62 29.71 6.04
N ASP A 88 11.94 30.99 5.88
CA ASP A 88 12.22 31.92 6.98
C ASP A 88 11.10 32.96 7.18
N ASP A 89 9.98 32.82 6.48
CA ASP A 89 8.80 33.67 6.63
C ASP A 89 8.05 33.31 7.92
N ARG A 90 8.48 33.93 9.03
CA ARG A 90 7.92 33.68 10.36
C ARG A 90 6.41 33.94 10.43
N GLU A 91 5.90 34.91 9.70
CA GLU A 91 4.48 35.24 9.72
C GLU A 91 3.66 34.13 9.05
N LEU A 92 4.08 33.68 7.86
CA LEU A 92 3.45 32.57 7.16
C LEU A 92 3.50 31.28 8.00
N LEU A 93 4.66 30.96 8.55
CA LEU A 93 4.83 29.75 9.37
C LEU A 93 3.98 29.79 10.65
N THR A 94 3.88 30.95 11.29
CA THR A 94 3.03 31.14 12.47
C THR A 94 1.55 30.98 12.12
N ARG A 95 1.09 31.52 10.99
CA ARG A 95 -0.28 31.32 10.51
C ARG A 95 -0.57 29.85 10.19
N ALA A 96 0.35 29.17 9.51
CA ALA A 96 0.20 27.76 9.18
C ALA A 96 0.12 26.87 10.44
N LEU A 97 0.98 27.10 11.44
CA LEU A 97 0.95 26.37 12.72
C LEU A 97 -0.29 26.69 13.55
N SER A 98 -0.73 27.96 13.53
CA SER A 98 -1.97 28.38 14.20
C SER A 98 -3.18 27.72 13.57
N ALA A 99 -3.25 27.69 12.23
CA ALA A 99 -4.32 27.02 11.50
C ALA A 99 -4.34 25.52 11.80
N TRP A 100 -3.19 24.86 11.90
CA TRP A 100 -3.15 23.45 12.29
C TRP A 100 -3.65 23.26 13.74
N THR A 101 -3.23 24.12 14.67
CA THR A 101 -3.62 24.01 16.08
C THR A 101 -5.12 24.25 16.29
N ALA A 102 -5.66 25.30 15.65
CA ALA A 102 -7.04 25.71 15.73
C ALA A 102 -7.46 26.38 14.40
N PRO A 103 -8.00 25.61 13.44
CA PRO A 103 -8.36 26.13 12.12
C PRO A 103 -9.35 27.31 12.24
N PRO A 104 -9.04 28.49 11.67
CA PRO A 104 -9.98 29.59 11.61
C PRO A 104 -11.28 29.18 10.90
N PRO A 105 -12.44 29.82 11.22
CA PRO A 105 -13.69 29.57 10.50
C PRO A 105 -13.51 29.68 8.99
N GLY A 106 -14.07 28.70 8.25
CA GLY A 106 -13.97 28.64 6.79
C GLY A 106 -12.74 27.87 6.26
N THR A 107 -11.72 27.59 7.08
CA THR A 107 -10.57 26.78 6.67
C THR A 107 -11.02 25.39 6.22
N ARG A 108 -10.63 24.99 5.01
CA ARG A 108 -10.93 23.64 4.50
C ARG A 108 -9.96 22.64 5.11
N VAL A 109 -10.47 21.71 5.91
CA VAL A 109 -9.65 20.65 6.52
C VAL A 109 -9.95 19.32 5.84
N GLY A 110 -8.95 18.77 5.15
CA GLY A 110 -8.99 17.46 4.51
C GLY A 110 -8.05 16.48 5.21
N ALA A 111 -8.48 15.23 5.40
CA ALA A 111 -7.62 14.19 5.95
C ALA A 111 -7.79 12.89 5.18
N ALA A 112 -6.68 12.27 4.79
CA ALA A 112 -6.68 10.91 4.26
C ALA A 112 -7.30 9.96 5.30
N ARG A 113 -7.89 8.86 4.84
CA ARG A 113 -8.73 7.98 5.66
C ARG A 113 -8.08 7.57 6.99
N GLU A 114 -8.74 7.91 8.10
CA GLU A 114 -8.31 7.64 9.48
C GLU A 114 -6.91 8.21 9.81
N THR A 115 -6.61 9.39 9.26
CA THR A 115 -5.47 10.23 9.65
C THR A 115 -5.92 11.20 10.74
N SER A 116 -5.17 11.27 11.84
CA SER A 116 -5.44 12.22 12.91
C SER A 116 -5.21 13.66 12.44
N THR A 117 -6.08 14.58 12.87
CA THR A 117 -5.94 16.03 12.70
C THR A 117 -5.54 16.72 14.01
N GLU A 118 -4.99 15.97 14.97
CA GLU A 118 -4.50 16.52 16.23
C GLU A 118 -3.46 17.64 16.01
N PRO A 119 -3.37 18.61 16.93
CA PRO A 119 -2.40 19.70 16.88
C PRO A 119 -0.95 19.22 16.72
N PRO A 120 -0.04 20.09 16.25
CA PRO A 120 1.34 19.71 16.02
C PRO A 120 2.05 19.29 17.32
N PRO A 121 2.80 18.18 17.32
CA PRO A 121 3.68 17.80 18.44
C PRO A 121 4.99 18.59 18.41
N LYS A 122 5.69 18.68 19.55
CA LYS A 122 6.87 19.55 19.72
C LYS A 122 7.94 19.35 18.64
N GLU A 123 8.10 18.13 18.17
CA GLU A 123 9.09 17.69 17.20
C GLU A 123 8.64 17.88 15.73
N THR A 124 7.84 18.91 15.47
CA THR A 124 7.35 19.21 14.12
C THR A 124 8.48 19.77 13.26
N GLN A 125 8.70 19.15 12.10
CA GLN A 125 9.72 19.48 11.11
C GLN A 125 9.12 20.30 9.97
N LEU A 126 9.84 21.33 9.53
CA LEU A 126 9.54 22.06 8.30
C LEU A 126 10.16 21.34 7.10
N LEU A 127 9.33 20.98 6.12
CA LEU A 127 9.78 20.35 4.87
C LEU A 127 9.88 21.34 3.72
N TYR A 128 8.94 22.28 3.63
CA TYR A 128 8.85 23.19 2.49
C TYR A 128 8.04 24.44 2.83
N ALA A 129 8.45 25.59 2.29
CA ALA A 129 7.61 26.79 2.27
C ALA A 129 7.94 27.64 1.03
N ASP A 130 6.96 27.82 0.14
CA ASP A 130 7.12 28.65 -1.06
C ASP A 130 5.77 29.08 -1.66
N VAL A 131 5.80 29.86 -2.73
CA VAL A 131 4.63 30.18 -3.56
C VAL A 131 4.55 29.19 -4.73
N VAL A 132 3.43 28.46 -4.83
CA VAL A 132 3.17 27.49 -5.89
C VAL A 132 1.87 27.86 -6.60
N GLY A 133 1.95 28.23 -7.88
CA GLY A 133 0.74 28.58 -8.65
C GLY A 133 0.00 29.81 -8.13
N GLY A 134 0.70 30.72 -7.46
CA GLY A 134 0.13 31.93 -6.85
C GLY A 134 -0.39 31.74 -5.42
N GLU A 135 -0.22 30.56 -4.83
CA GLU A 135 -0.67 30.25 -3.46
C GLU A 135 0.55 29.98 -2.57
N ALA A 136 0.54 30.48 -1.33
CA ALA A 136 1.57 30.13 -0.37
C ALA A 136 1.32 28.71 0.15
N VAL A 137 2.33 27.84 0.07
CA VAL A 137 2.25 26.43 0.48
C VAL A 137 3.30 26.15 1.54
N VAL A 138 2.90 25.55 2.64
CA VAL A 138 3.80 25.07 3.70
C VAL A 138 3.59 23.57 3.92
N LEU A 139 4.68 22.81 3.98
CA LEU A 139 4.65 21.38 4.30
C LEU A 139 5.37 21.12 5.62
N PHE A 140 4.71 20.36 6.48
CA PHE A 140 5.27 19.89 7.75
C PHE A 140 5.31 18.36 7.79
N HIS A 141 6.18 17.84 8.66
CA HIS A 141 6.20 16.44 9.04
C HIS A 141 6.38 16.31 10.56
N ASP A 142 5.62 15.42 11.18
CA ASP A 142 5.64 15.25 12.64
C ASP A 142 6.15 13.88 13.11
N GLY A 143 6.79 13.13 12.21
CA GLY A 143 7.22 11.76 12.45
C GLY A 143 6.20 10.70 12.04
N ARG A 144 4.93 11.07 11.83
CA ARG A 144 3.85 10.14 11.47
C ARG A 144 2.96 10.63 10.35
N ARG A 145 2.83 11.95 10.20
CA ARG A 145 1.96 12.63 9.24
C ARG A 145 2.78 13.63 8.46
N VAL A 146 2.39 13.80 7.21
CA VAL A 146 2.70 14.99 6.42
C VAL A 146 1.47 15.88 6.43
N VAL A 147 1.69 17.18 6.63
CA VAL A 147 0.63 18.19 6.66
C VAL A 147 0.94 19.25 5.61
N ARG A 148 -0.05 19.59 4.80
CA ARG A 148 0.03 20.68 3.82
C ARG A 148 -0.91 21.80 4.19
N TYR A 149 -0.37 22.97 4.42
CA TYR A 149 -1.12 24.22 4.52
C TYR A 149 -1.04 24.96 3.18
N VAL A 150 -2.17 25.48 2.70
CA VAL A 150 -2.25 26.34 1.51
C VAL A 150 -3.02 27.60 1.85
N GLU A 151 -2.43 28.74 1.57
CA GLU A 151 -3.02 30.07 1.71
C GLU A 151 -3.09 30.73 0.33
N PRO A 152 -4.30 30.92 -0.23
CA PRO A 152 -4.47 31.58 -1.52
C PRO A 152 -4.12 33.08 -1.41
N ALA A 153 -3.65 33.67 -2.52
CA ALA A 153 -3.31 35.09 -2.57
C ALA A 153 -4.53 36.02 -2.39
N SER A 154 -5.73 35.55 -2.75
CA SER A 154 -6.98 36.29 -2.51
C SER A 154 -7.57 35.92 -1.16
N SER A 155 -7.91 36.92 -0.35
CA SER A 155 -8.62 36.74 0.92
C SER A 155 -10.06 36.22 0.77
N SER A 156 -10.58 36.14 -0.46
CA SER A 156 -11.90 35.60 -0.76
C SER A 156 -11.95 34.06 -0.78
N GLU A 157 -10.80 33.40 -0.92
CA GLU A 157 -10.72 31.93 -0.88
C GLU A 157 -10.19 31.46 0.49
N PRO A 158 -10.80 30.44 1.11
CA PRO A 158 -10.33 29.97 2.40
C PRO A 158 -9.01 29.20 2.26
N ALA A 159 -8.15 29.34 3.27
CA ALA A 159 -6.99 28.49 3.45
C ALA A 159 -7.40 27.01 3.58
N SER A 160 -6.48 26.09 3.29
CA SER A 160 -6.71 24.66 3.47
C SER A 160 -5.58 23.96 4.20
N LEU A 161 -5.97 22.92 4.95
CA LEU A 161 -5.07 21.98 5.60
C LEU A 161 -5.38 20.56 5.16
N ASP A 162 -4.37 19.88 4.63
CA ASP A 162 -4.47 18.49 4.23
C ASP A 162 -3.55 17.62 5.08
N PHE A 163 -4.07 16.50 5.58
CA PHE A 163 -3.35 15.54 6.42
C PHE A 163 -3.21 14.20 5.71
N SER A 164 -2.01 13.62 5.71
CA SER A 164 -1.77 12.26 5.23
C SER A 164 -0.81 11.53 6.15
N ARG A 165 -1.10 10.26 6.44
CA ARG A 165 -0.13 9.38 7.11
C ARG A 165 1.11 9.18 6.26
N ALA A 166 2.23 9.02 6.93
CA ALA A 166 3.56 8.82 6.35
C ALA A 166 4.45 7.96 7.26
N ASP A 167 3.85 7.20 8.18
CA ASP A 167 4.57 6.34 9.11
C ASP A 167 5.39 5.28 8.36
N ASP A 168 6.57 4.95 8.86
CA ASP A 168 7.48 3.97 8.25
C ASP A 168 7.73 4.23 6.75
N SER A 169 7.78 5.49 6.34
CA SER A 169 8.14 5.86 4.98
C SER A 169 9.57 5.45 4.67
N ASP A 170 9.83 5.18 3.39
CA ASP A 170 11.14 4.80 2.88
C ASP A 170 11.55 5.64 1.66
N VAL A 171 12.64 5.25 1.01
CA VAL A 171 13.23 5.95 -0.14
C VAL A 171 12.26 6.12 -1.32
N THR A 172 11.24 5.26 -1.45
CA THR A 172 10.25 5.33 -2.54
C THR A 172 8.95 5.98 -2.08
N THR A 173 8.47 5.73 -0.86
CA THR A 173 7.20 6.31 -0.37
C THR A 173 7.35 7.73 0.16
N ALA A 174 8.55 8.15 0.57
CA ALA A 174 8.89 9.54 0.88
C ALA A 174 9.54 10.26 -0.31
N ALA A 175 9.40 9.76 -1.54
CA ALA A 175 10.09 10.31 -2.70
C ALA A 175 9.47 11.58 -3.28
N ALA A 176 8.19 11.85 -2.99
CA ALA A 176 7.49 13.03 -3.49
C ALA A 176 6.26 13.37 -2.65
N LEU A 177 5.85 14.63 -2.68
CA LEU A 177 4.61 15.13 -2.09
C LEU A 177 3.85 16.00 -3.10
N ALA A 178 2.55 15.80 -3.22
CA ALA A 178 1.71 16.68 -4.04
C ALA A 178 1.48 18.01 -3.33
N VAL A 179 2.02 19.09 -3.90
CA VAL A 179 1.96 20.44 -3.31
C VAL A 179 0.83 21.29 -3.86
N SER A 180 0.35 20.99 -5.08
CA SER A 180 -0.77 21.70 -5.69
C SER A 180 -1.57 20.76 -6.57
N ARG A 181 -2.89 20.88 -6.51
CA ARG A 181 -3.86 20.19 -7.38
C ARG A 181 -4.85 21.22 -7.90
N LYS A 182 -4.69 21.65 -9.14
CA LYS A 182 -5.52 22.70 -9.75
C LYS A 182 -5.77 22.36 -11.21
N ASP A 183 -7.00 22.54 -11.67
CA ASP A 183 -7.39 22.36 -13.08
C ASP A 183 -7.01 20.98 -13.66
N GLY A 184 -7.16 19.92 -12.87
CA GLY A 184 -6.80 18.55 -13.28
C GLY A 184 -5.30 18.32 -13.41
N ARG A 185 -4.46 19.22 -12.87
CA ARG A 185 -3.00 19.16 -12.93
C ARG A 185 -2.42 19.07 -11.51
N ILE A 186 -1.29 18.39 -11.38
CA ILE A 186 -0.60 18.17 -10.11
C ILE A 186 0.83 18.66 -10.23
N ARG A 187 1.30 19.39 -9.22
CA ARG A 187 2.74 19.64 -9.01
C ARG A 187 3.22 18.87 -7.79
N TYR A 188 4.41 18.31 -7.89
CA TYR A 188 5.03 17.56 -6.82
C TYR A 188 6.30 18.27 -6.34
N LEU A 189 6.56 18.19 -5.04
CA LEU A 189 7.87 18.41 -4.48
C LEU A 189 8.56 17.05 -4.35
N THR A 190 9.67 16.84 -5.05
CA THR A 190 10.45 15.61 -4.95
C THR A 190 11.38 15.64 -3.76
N ALA A 191 11.73 14.47 -3.23
CA ALA A 191 12.71 14.33 -2.16
C ALA A 191 14.10 14.82 -2.62
N PRO A 192 14.99 15.21 -1.68
CA PRO A 192 16.32 15.72 -2.02
C PRO A 192 17.22 14.68 -2.70
N TRP A 193 16.91 13.38 -2.54
CA TRP A 193 17.61 12.30 -3.21
C TRP A 193 17.08 11.99 -4.62
N ILE A 194 16.12 12.73 -5.16
CA ILE A 194 15.61 12.51 -6.53
C ILE A 194 16.41 13.36 -7.51
N ALA A 195 17.09 12.70 -8.44
CA ALA A 195 17.92 13.34 -9.46
C ALA A 195 17.19 13.55 -10.79
N GLU A 196 16.22 12.69 -11.13
CA GLU A 196 15.41 12.83 -12.35
C GLU A 196 13.94 12.54 -12.07
N ALA A 197 13.05 13.30 -12.73
CA ALA A 197 11.64 13.00 -12.83
C ALA A 197 11.22 12.85 -14.29
N ARG A 198 10.30 11.92 -14.54
CA ARG A 198 9.66 11.69 -15.83
C ARG A 198 8.19 11.41 -15.61
N THR A 199 7.37 11.62 -16.64
CA THR A 199 5.97 11.18 -16.67
C THR A 199 5.76 10.14 -17.76
N ARG A 200 4.98 9.10 -17.46
CA ARG A 200 4.61 8.04 -18.42
C ARG A 200 3.15 7.66 -18.22
N ASP A 201 2.54 7.10 -19.26
CA ASP A 201 1.18 6.56 -19.20
C ASP A 201 1.24 5.03 -19.07
N LEU A 202 0.67 4.46 -18.00
CA LEU A 202 0.63 3.00 -17.80
C LEU A 202 -0.21 2.28 -18.85
N LEU A 203 -1.13 2.97 -19.54
CA LEU A 203 -1.89 2.42 -20.66
C LEU A 203 -1.13 2.47 -21.99
N ARG A 204 0.12 2.95 -21.99
CA ARG A 204 1.04 2.93 -23.13
C ARG A 204 2.37 2.31 -22.69
N PRO A 205 2.40 1.01 -22.34
CA PRO A 205 3.54 0.37 -21.67
C PRO A 205 4.84 0.30 -22.51
N ASN A 206 4.75 0.51 -23.82
CA ASN A 206 5.90 0.55 -24.72
C ASN A 206 6.40 1.98 -25.01
N SER A 207 5.66 3.01 -24.59
CA SER A 207 6.07 4.39 -24.81
C SER A 207 7.12 4.81 -23.77
N PRO A 208 8.19 5.51 -24.19
CA PRO A 208 9.20 5.99 -23.26
C PRO A 208 8.62 7.06 -22.33
N GLY A 209 9.18 7.17 -21.12
CA GLY A 209 8.85 8.24 -20.19
C GLY A 209 9.37 9.59 -20.67
N ARG A 210 8.49 10.60 -20.66
CA ARG A 210 8.83 11.97 -21.04
C ARG A 210 9.54 12.66 -19.88
N PRO A 211 10.69 13.34 -20.09
CA PRO A 211 11.33 14.16 -19.07
C PRO A 211 10.35 15.15 -18.44
N LEU A 212 10.49 15.37 -17.14
CA LEU A 212 9.71 16.35 -16.40
C LEU A 212 10.68 17.31 -15.72
N ASP A 213 10.54 18.60 -16.03
CA ASP A 213 11.40 19.63 -15.45
C ASP A 213 11.22 19.69 -13.93
N MET A 214 12.33 19.91 -13.23
CA MET A 214 12.36 20.10 -11.78
C MET A 214 13.12 21.38 -11.48
N SER A 215 12.59 22.21 -10.59
CA SER A 215 13.31 23.37 -10.06
C SER A 215 14.50 22.93 -9.21
N GLY A 216 15.41 23.86 -8.91
CA GLY A 216 16.51 23.61 -7.97
C GLY A 216 16.05 23.22 -6.55
N GLN A 217 14.78 23.48 -6.21
CA GLN A 217 14.16 23.06 -4.93
C GLN A 217 13.45 21.70 -5.02
N GLY A 218 13.42 21.07 -6.21
CA GLY A 218 12.73 19.79 -6.44
C GLY A 218 11.24 19.93 -6.79
N LEU A 219 10.76 21.13 -7.11
CA LEU A 219 9.38 21.33 -7.57
C LEU A 219 9.25 20.91 -9.03
N THR A 220 8.37 19.97 -9.34
CA THR A 220 8.14 19.53 -10.72
C THR A 220 7.33 20.54 -11.52
N ALA A 221 7.52 20.55 -12.84
CA ALA A 221 6.49 21.02 -13.76
C ALA A 221 5.16 20.27 -13.50
N ALA A 222 4.04 20.91 -13.85
CA ALA A 222 2.73 20.30 -13.64
C ALA A 222 2.54 19.09 -14.56
N VAL A 223 1.93 18.03 -14.02
CA VAL A 223 1.55 16.81 -14.75
C VAL A 223 0.05 16.61 -14.67
N ASP A 224 -0.51 15.89 -15.64
CA ASP A 224 -1.93 15.59 -15.64
C ASP A 224 -2.27 14.66 -14.48
N ALA A 225 -3.31 15.01 -13.74
CA ALA A 225 -3.88 14.12 -12.75
C ALA A 225 -4.55 12.95 -13.46
N PRO A 226 -4.46 11.72 -12.91
CA PRO A 226 -5.35 10.66 -13.35
C PRO A 226 -6.81 11.17 -13.24
N SER A 227 -7.63 10.98 -14.29
CA SER A 227 -9.03 11.39 -14.25
C SER A 227 -9.83 10.50 -13.28
N ALA A 228 -10.74 11.10 -12.53
CA ALA A 228 -11.67 10.37 -11.66
C ALA A 228 -13.00 10.01 -12.36
N ALA A 229 -13.34 10.71 -13.44
CA ALA A 229 -14.67 10.68 -14.05
C ALA A 229 -14.70 10.24 -15.52
N ALA A 230 -13.55 10.16 -16.19
CA ALA A 230 -13.45 9.75 -17.59
C ALA A 230 -13.27 8.23 -17.73
N PRO A 231 -13.63 7.64 -18.89
CA PRO A 231 -13.10 6.33 -19.27
C PRO A 231 -11.58 6.29 -19.09
N CYS A 232 -11.07 5.13 -18.71
CA CYS A 232 -9.65 4.94 -18.44
C CYS A 232 -8.87 4.90 -19.77
N ASP A 233 -8.69 6.07 -20.37
CA ASP A 233 -8.00 6.24 -21.65
C ASP A 233 -6.51 6.55 -21.45
N SER A 234 -6.17 7.11 -20.29
CA SER A 234 -4.81 7.35 -19.83
C SER A 234 -4.70 7.17 -18.32
N LEU A 235 -3.53 6.72 -17.87
CA LEU A 235 -3.17 6.70 -16.47
C LEU A 235 -1.74 7.22 -16.29
N PRO A 236 -1.57 8.55 -16.16
CA PRO A 236 -0.26 9.16 -15.95
C PRO A 236 0.31 8.77 -14.58
N VAL A 237 1.60 8.44 -14.56
CA VAL A 237 2.39 8.16 -13.37
C VAL A 237 3.73 8.89 -13.43
N LEU A 238 4.27 9.22 -12.26
CA LEU A 238 5.64 9.70 -12.18
C LEU A 238 6.60 8.52 -12.18
N GLN A 239 7.68 8.67 -12.92
CA GLN A 239 8.86 7.85 -12.79
C GLN A 239 9.96 8.70 -12.19
N LEU A 240 10.43 8.31 -11.02
CA LEU A 240 11.49 9.01 -10.29
C LEU A 240 12.76 8.18 -10.35
N ARG A 241 13.90 8.86 -10.37
CA ARG A 241 15.22 8.23 -10.29
C ARG A 241 15.99 8.81 -9.12
N SER A 242 16.49 7.93 -8.26
CA SER A 242 17.35 8.34 -7.16
C SER A 242 18.69 8.87 -7.65
N SER A 243 19.27 9.78 -6.89
CA SER A 243 20.64 10.26 -7.03
C SER A 243 21.63 9.11 -6.95
N ALA A 244 22.78 9.25 -7.60
CA ALA A 244 23.86 8.28 -7.54
C ALA A 244 24.44 8.11 -6.11
N ARG A 245 24.17 9.05 -5.20
CA ARG A 245 24.52 8.96 -3.77
C ARG A 245 23.67 7.94 -3.02
N ILE A 246 22.49 7.59 -3.55
CA ILE A 246 21.71 6.43 -3.09
C ILE A 246 22.21 5.22 -3.88
N VAL A 247 23.04 4.39 -3.22
CA VAL A 247 23.76 3.25 -3.83
C VAL A 247 22.85 2.31 -4.62
N GLU A 248 21.61 2.19 -4.19
CA GLU A 248 20.59 1.33 -4.77
C GLU A 248 20.20 1.73 -6.22
N LYS A 249 20.49 2.96 -6.68
CA LYS A 249 20.29 3.43 -8.08
C LYS A 249 18.94 3.01 -8.67
N HIS A 250 17.86 3.29 -7.96
CA HIS A 250 16.54 2.82 -8.31
C HIS A 250 15.77 3.87 -9.11
N ALA A 251 15.27 3.44 -10.27
CA ALA A 251 14.18 4.11 -10.95
C ALA A 251 12.88 3.38 -10.60
N PHE A 252 11.90 4.13 -10.11
CA PHE A 252 10.66 3.58 -9.58
C PHE A 252 9.46 4.41 -10.03
N LEU A 253 8.26 3.83 -9.91
CA LEU A 253 7.02 4.47 -10.30
C LEU A 253 6.19 4.86 -9.08
N VAL A 254 5.60 6.04 -9.12
CA VAL A 254 4.59 6.46 -8.15
C VAL A 254 3.36 7.00 -8.86
N THR A 255 2.17 6.73 -8.31
CA THR A 255 0.89 7.18 -8.88
C THR A 255 0.09 7.99 -7.89
N ASP A 256 -0.66 8.95 -8.40
CA ASP A 256 -1.54 9.78 -7.59
C ASP A 256 -2.83 9.04 -7.24
N LEU A 257 -3.08 8.82 -5.95
CA LEU A 257 -4.33 8.26 -5.44
C LEU A 257 -5.10 9.27 -4.58
N GLY A 258 -4.79 10.56 -4.69
CA GLY A 258 -5.49 11.65 -4.00
C GLY A 258 -4.90 12.06 -2.64
N ASP A 259 -4.15 11.20 -1.96
CA ASP A 259 -3.43 11.54 -0.72
C ASP A 259 -2.21 12.45 -1.03
N LEU A 260 -1.56 13.05 -0.01
CA LEU A 260 -0.39 13.93 -0.23
C LEU A 260 0.81 13.18 -0.80
N ALA A 261 1.11 11.99 -0.26
CA ALA A 261 2.15 11.11 -0.77
C ALA A 261 1.57 10.21 -1.88
N PRO A 262 2.20 10.15 -3.07
CA PRO A 262 1.78 9.23 -4.12
C PRO A 262 2.14 7.78 -3.75
N ALA A 263 1.42 6.81 -4.32
CA ALA A 263 1.63 5.40 -4.00
C ALA A 263 2.72 4.78 -4.90
N HIS A 264 3.68 4.08 -4.28
CA HIS A 264 4.73 3.34 -4.98
C HIS A 264 4.17 2.13 -5.75
N LEU A 265 4.57 1.95 -7.00
CA LEU A 265 4.16 0.83 -7.84
C LEU A 265 5.30 -0.16 -8.02
N SER A 266 5.02 -1.42 -7.68
CA SER A 266 5.96 -2.53 -7.82
C SER A 266 5.35 -3.70 -8.61
N HIS A 267 6.21 -4.60 -9.06
CA HIS A 267 5.82 -5.81 -9.78
C HIS A 267 6.61 -7.00 -9.24
N THR A 268 5.90 -8.09 -8.98
CA THR A 268 6.50 -9.37 -8.65
C THR A 268 6.22 -10.34 -9.80
N PRO A 269 7.24 -10.72 -10.60
CA PRO A 269 7.03 -11.59 -11.75
C PRO A 269 6.72 -13.02 -11.32
N LEU A 270 6.31 -13.84 -12.29
CA LEU A 270 6.13 -15.28 -12.13
C LEU A 270 7.33 -15.91 -11.41
N PRO A 271 7.09 -16.93 -10.55
CA PRO A 271 8.18 -17.65 -9.91
C PRO A 271 9.06 -18.30 -10.98
N GLY A 272 10.38 -18.05 -10.90
CA GLY A 272 11.35 -18.76 -11.72
C GLY A 272 11.50 -20.21 -11.25
N THR A 273 11.85 -21.12 -12.17
CA THR A 273 12.20 -22.50 -11.84
C THR A 273 13.39 -22.53 -10.88
N GLY A 274 13.24 -23.21 -9.74
CA GLY A 274 14.30 -23.32 -8.72
C GLY A 274 14.70 -22.01 -8.01
N ALA A 275 14.05 -20.87 -8.31
CA ALA A 275 14.39 -19.59 -7.71
C ALA A 275 13.68 -19.39 -6.37
N PRO A 276 14.30 -18.77 -5.35
CA PRO A 276 13.64 -18.42 -4.10
C PRO A 276 12.49 -17.42 -4.34
N ALA A 277 11.63 -17.24 -3.33
CA ALA A 277 10.61 -16.20 -3.37
C ALA A 277 11.28 -14.84 -3.57
N ARG A 278 10.74 -14.04 -4.50
CA ARG A 278 11.33 -12.76 -4.88
C ARG A 278 10.61 -11.65 -4.14
N GLN A 279 11.38 -10.69 -3.63
CA GLN A 279 10.81 -9.41 -3.21
C GLN A 279 10.19 -8.70 -4.42
N PRO A 280 9.17 -7.85 -4.20
CA PRO A 280 8.67 -6.94 -5.23
C PRO A 280 9.82 -6.15 -5.86
N ARG A 281 9.74 -5.97 -7.18
CA ARG A 281 10.72 -5.21 -7.98
C ARG A 281 10.09 -3.94 -8.48
N GLU A 282 10.92 -3.01 -8.91
CA GLU A 282 10.44 -1.77 -9.51
C GLU A 282 9.62 -2.01 -10.78
N ALA A 283 8.50 -1.29 -10.88
CA ALA A 283 7.55 -1.40 -12.00
C ALA A 283 8.05 -0.73 -13.30
N THR A 284 9.36 -0.69 -13.52
CA THR A 284 10.00 0.06 -14.62
C THR A 284 10.40 -0.81 -15.81
N SER A 285 10.45 -2.14 -15.64
CA SER A 285 10.77 -3.07 -16.73
C SER A 285 9.62 -3.21 -17.74
N GLY A 286 9.92 -3.57 -18.98
CA GLY A 286 8.87 -3.78 -20.00
C GLY A 286 7.85 -4.86 -19.63
N THR A 287 8.27 -5.92 -18.93
CA THR A 287 7.35 -6.95 -18.42
C THR A 287 6.45 -6.41 -17.32
N ALA A 288 7.00 -5.62 -16.39
CA ALA A 288 6.22 -4.99 -15.35
C ALA A 288 5.21 -3.99 -15.93
N LEU A 289 5.63 -3.16 -16.89
CA LEU A 289 4.75 -2.18 -17.55
C LEU A 289 3.59 -2.84 -18.29
N ARG A 290 3.83 -3.91 -19.04
CA ARG A 290 2.75 -4.68 -19.69
C ARG A 290 1.81 -5.33 -18.66
N SER A 291 2.36 -5.81 -17.54
CA SER A 291 1.55 -6.37 -16.45
C SER A 291 0.65 -5.30 -15.83
N TRP A 292 1.18 -4.09 -15.62
CA TRP A 292 0.45 -2.93 -15.09
C TRP A 292 -0.59 -2.37 -16.06
N ALA A 293 -0.33 -2.33 -17.37
CA ALA A 293 -1.28 -1.81 -18.36
C ALA A 293 -2.67 -2.48 -18.29
N ARG A 294 -2.70 -3.75 -17.88
CA ARG A 294 -3.91 -4.58 -17.73
C ARG A 294 -4.69 -4.35 -16.42
N GLY A 295 -4.05 -3.72 -15.42
CA GLY A 295 -4.62 -3.43 -14.10
C GLY A 295 -4.72 -1.94 -13.75
N ALA A 296 -4.07 -1.07 -14.55
CA ALA A 296 -3.94 0.36 -14.32
C ALA A 296 -5.27 1.06 -14.05
N CYS A 297 -6.31 0.74 -14.83
CA CYS A 297 -7.63 1.36 -14.68
C CYS A 297 -8.32 1.11 -13.35
N ARG A 298 -7.89 0.08 -12.61
CA ARG A 298 -8.43 -0.25 -11.28
C ARG A 298 -7.77 0.57 -10.17
N LEU A 299 -6.68 1.30 -10.44
CA LEU A 299 -6.03 2.15 -9.44
C LEU A 299 -6.95 3.29 -8.97
N SER A 300 -7.89 3.74 -9.80
CA SER A 300 -8.90 4.73 -9.40
C SER A 300 -9.79 4.25 -8.24
N GLU A 301 -10.04 2.94 -8.12
CA GLU A 301 -10.82 2.34 -7.03
C GLU A 301 -10.13 2.48 -5.66
N LEU A 302 -8.82 2.79 -5.66
CA LEU A 302 -7.97 2.93 -4.48
C LEU A 302 -7.84 4.37 -3.95
N ARG A 303 -8.46 5.35 -4.63
CA ARG A 303 -8.33 6.76 -4.24
C ARG A 303 -8.81 7.03 -2.81
N GLY A 304 -8.08 7.89 -2.10
CA GLY A 304 -8.41 8.33 -0.73
C GLY A 304 -8.38 7.21 0.32
N ARG A 305 -7.75 6.06 0.01
CA ARG A 305 -7.72 4.90 0.92
C ARG A 305 -6.47 4.83 1.80
N GLY A 306 -5.59 5.83 1.78
CA GLY A 306 -4.34 5.81 2.57
C GLY A 306 -3.35 4.78 2.04
N VAL A 307 -3.28 4.62 0.71
CA VAL A 307 -2.45 3.60 0.05
C VAL A 307 -1.04 4.13 -0.14
N ARG A 308 -0.05 3.43 0.43
CA ARG A 308 1.37 3.80 0.31
C ARG A 308 2.08 3.09 -0.83
N ALA A 309 1.62 1.88 -1.17
CA ALA A 309 2.23 1.07 -2.21
C ALA A 309 1.22 0.10 -2.82
N VAL A 310 1.39 -0.21 -4.11
CA VAL A 310 0.63 -1.23 -4.82
C VAL A 310 1.60 -2.16 -5.54
N ASN A 311 1.46 -3.47 -5.29
CA ASN A 311 2.26 -4.50 -5.95
C ASN A 311 1.37 -5.32 -6.89
N GLN A 312 1.80 -5.49 -8.15
CA GLN A 312 1.21 -6.45 -9.07
C GLN A 312 2.02 -7.76 -9.02
N TRP A 313 1.47 -8.81 -8.40
CA TRP A 313 2.15 -10.10 -8.29
C TRP A 313 1.58 -11.14 -9.23
N ASP A 314 2.37 -11.57 -10.22
CA ASP A 314 2.04 -12.71 -11.08
C ASP A 314 2.36 -14.01 -10.33
N PHE A 315 1.35 -14.66 -9.75
CA PHE A 315 1.58 -15.80 -8.87
C PHE A 315 1.56 -17.14 -9.58
N ALA A 316 0.80 -17.29 -10.68
CA ALA A 316 0.73 -18.54 -11.44
C ALA A 316 0.56 -18.31 -12.95
N LYS A 317 1.02 -19.28 -13.72
CA LYS A 317 0.80 -19.40 -15.17
C LYS A 317 0.04 -20.70 -15.42
N GLN A 318 -0.95 -20.67 -16.30
CA GLN A 318 -1.77 -21.81 -16.65
C GLN A 318 -1.88 -21.95 -18.17
N GLU A 319 -1.64 -23.16 -18.68
CA GLU A 319 -2.02 -23.52 -20.04
C GLU A 319 -3.53 -23.78 -20.06
N LEU A 320 -4.23 -23.16 -21.01
CA LEU A 320 -5.68 -23.26 -21.11
C LEU A 320 -6.07 -24.54 -21.89
N PRO A 321 -7.18 -25.20 -21.51
CA PRO A 321 -7.67 -26.37 -22.26
C PRO A 321 -7.91 -26.07 -23.73
N GLU A 322 -7.91 -27.12 -24.56
CA GLU A 322 -8.30 -27.07 -25.97
C GLU A 322 -7.49 -26.04 -26.77
N ASP A 323 -6.17 -26.00 -26.52
CA ASP A 323 -5.22 -25.08 -27.15
C ASP A 323 -5.63 -23.60 -27.04
N GLY A 324 -6.41 -23.24 -25.99
CA GLY A 324 -6.87 -21.88 -25.71
C GLY A 324 -5.76 -20.89 -25.34
N GLY A 325 -4.49 -21.30 -25.42
CA GLY A 325 -3.32 -20.49 -25.14
C GLY A 325 -2.96 -20.46 -23.66
N ARG A 326 -2.44 -19.32 -23.21
CA ARG A 326 -1.83 -19.17 -21.87
C ARG A 326 -2.53 -18.10 -21.08
N ALA A 327 -2.73 -18.37 -19.80
CA ALA A 327 -3.19 -17.40 -18.83
C ALA A 327 -2.16 -17.15 -17.73
N VAL A 328 -2.21 -15.94 -17.18
CA VAL A 328 -1.47 -15.55 -15.98
C VAL A 328 -2.47 -15.15 -14.90
N TRP A 329 -2.24 -15.66 -13.70
CA TRP A 329 -3.00 -15.32 -12.50
C TRP A 329 -2.20 -14.34 -11.68
N SER A 330 -2.86 -13.26 -11.28
CA SER A 330 -2.19 -12.14 -10.63
C SER A 330 -2.92 -11.70 -9.39
N CYS A 331 -2.19 -11.17 -8.43
CA CYS A 331 -2.75 -10.53 -7.25
C CYS A 331 -2.23 -9.09 -7.17
N THR A 332 -3.12 -8.13 -7.34
CA THR A 332 -2.84 -6.72 -7.07
C THR A 332 -3.06 -6.47 -5.59
N ARG A 333 -1.99 -6.19 -4.84
CA ARG A 333 -2.10 -5.80 -3.43
C ARG A 333 -1.90 -4.31 -3.28
N ALA A 334 -2.91 -3.62 -2.73
CA ALA A 334 -2.77 -2.27 -2.21
C ALA A 334 -2.45 -2.32 -0.71
N SER A 335 -1.26 -1.85 -0.33
CA SER A 335 -0.82 -1.74 1.06
C SER A 335 -1.08 -0.33 1.57
N THR A 336 -1.70 -0.23 2.74
CA THR A 336 -2.02 1.05 3.37
C THR A 336 -1.00 1.41 4.44
N TRP A 337 -0.94 2.69 4.82
CA TRP A 337 -0.15 3.15 5.97
C TRP A 337 -0.56 2.48 7.30
N ARG A 338 -1.75 1.88 7.38
CA ARG A 338 -2.23 1.24 8.62
C ARG A 338 -1.81 -0.22 8.78
N GLY A 339 -1.32 -0.86 7.72
CA GLY A 339 -0.96 -2.28 7.72
C GLY A 339 -1.93 -3.16 6.92
N PRO A 340 -3.23 -3.26 7.29
CA PRO A 340 -4.19 -4.05 6.53
C PRO A 340 -4.29 -3.55 5.09
N GLY A 341 -4.24 -4.48 4.14
CA GLY A 341 -4.31 -4.19 2.71
C GLY A 341 -5.58 -4.71 2.08
N SER A 342 -5.77 -4.36 0.81
CA SER A 342 -6.80 -4.95 -0.05
C SER A 342 -6.14 -5.63 -1.23
N VAL A 343 -6.74 -6.74 -1.67
CA VAL A 343 -6.26 -7.53 -2.81
C VAL A 343 -7.33 -7.67 -3.87
N LEU A 344 -6.88 -7.66 -5.12
CA LEU A 344 -7.64 -8.01 -6.30
C LEU A 344 -6.96 -9.20 -6.97
N LEU A 345 -7.65 -10.33 -7.05
CA LEU A 345 -7.19 -11.47 -7.83
C LEU A 345 -7.69 -11.32 -9.26
N GLN A 346 -6.78 -11.51 -10.21
CA GLN A 346 -7.03 -11.28 -11.62
C GLN A 346 -6.59 -12.46 -12.47
N PHE A 347 -7.38 -12.75 -13.50
CA PHE A 347 -7.09 -13.72 -14.53
C PHE A 347 -6.89 -12.95 -15.86
N ARG A 348 -5.76 -13.20 -16.53
CA ARG A 348 -5.45 -12.56 -17.82
C ARG A 348 -5.06 -13.61 -18.85
N THR A 349 -5.72 -13.59 -19.99
CA THR A 349 -5.39 -14.45 -21.14
C THR A 349 -4.46 -13.72 -22.12
N SER A 350 -3.68 -14.49 -22.87
CA SER A 350 -2.83 -13.94 -23.93
C SER A 350 -3.61 -13.49 -25.17
N ALA A 351 -4.86 -13.93 -25.33
CA ALA A 351 -5.69 -13.66 -26.51
C ALA A 351 -6.26 -12.23 -26.56
N GLU A 352 -6.21 -11.52 -25.44
CA GLU A 352 -6.75 -10.17 -25.34
C GLU A 352 -5.71 -9.08 -25.66
N SER A 353 -6.16 -7.96 -26.23
CA SER A 353 -5.36 -6.75 -26.49
C SER A 353 -4.41 -6.40 -25.33
N ALA A 354 -3.21 -5.85 -25.60
CA ALA A 354 -2.19 -5.53 -24.59
C ALA A 354 -2.68 -4.65 -23.42
N THR A 355 -3.81 -3.96 -23.58
CA THR A 355 -4.43 -3.07 -22.59
C THR A 355 -5.83 -3.50 -22.14
N ALA A 356 -6.39 -4.59 -22.68
CA ALA A 356 -7.72 -5.05 -22.26
C ALA A 356 -7.72 -5.39 -20.76
N PRO A 357 -8.70 -4.94 -19.96
CA PRO A 357 -8.68 -5.16 -18.52
C PRO A 357 -8.65 -6.64 -18.17
N ALA A 358 -7.81 -7.03 -17.19
CA ALA A 358 -7.84 -8.40 -16.68
C ALA A 358 -9.15 -8.69 -15.94
N GLU A 359 -9.67 -9.91 -16.09
CA GLU A 359 -10.85 -10.39 -15.41
C GLU A 359 -10.61 -10.44 -13.90
N VAL A 360 -11.57 -9.98 -13.11
CA VAL A 360 -11.50 -10.02 -11.65
C VAL A 360 -12.17 -11.29 -11.15
N VAL A 361 -11.40 -12.12 -10.44
CA VAL A 361 -11.85 -13.45 -9.99
C VAL A 361 -12.00 -13.54 -8.46
N GLY A 362 -11.52 -12.53 -7.74
CA GLY A 362 -11.66 -12.45 -6.28
C GLY A 362 -11.26 -11.09 -5.72
N ARG A 363 -11.87 -10.71 -4.58
CA ARG A 363 -11.60 -9.46 -3.86
C ARG A 363 -11.60 -9.70 -2.36
N ALA A 364 -10.54 -9.30 -1.68
CA ALA A 364 -10.51 -9.30 -0.22
C ALA A 364 -9.98 -7.98 0.34
N ARG A 365 -10.53 -7.55 1.47
CA ARG A 365 -10.13 -6.33 2.19
C ARG A 365 -9.64 -6.71 3.58
N SER A 366 -8.92 -5.79 4.21
CA SER A 366 -8.40 -5.97 5.57
C SER A 366 -7.61 -7.27 5.73
N THR A 367 -6.75 -7.61 4.76
CA THR A 367 -6.06 -8.90 4.68
C THR A 367 -4.55 -8.76 4.51
N ALA A 368 -3.81 -9.78 4.96
CA ALA A 368 -2.38 -9.97 4.71
C ALA A 368 -2.09 -10.71 3.39
N ALA A 369 -3.10 -11.22 2.67
CA ALA A 369 -2.91 -11.93 1.41
C ALA A 369 -2.06 -11.15 0.40
N CYS A 370 -1.28 -11.88 -0.40
CA CYS A 370 -0.36 -11.35 -1.40
C CYS A 370 0.71 -10.39 -0.84
N SER A 371 1.12 -10.64 0.40
CA SER A 371 2.21 -9.92 1.07
C SER A 371 3.25 -10.89 1.61
N ARG A 372 4.35 -10.36 2.15
CA ARG A 372 5.36 -11.16 2.86
C ARG A 372 4.80 -11.99 4.02
N PHE A 373 3.62 -11.63 4.54
CA PHE A 373 2.94 -12.32 5.64
C PHE A 373 1.77 -13.19 5.20
N GLY A 374 1.33 -13.06 3.95
CA GLY A 374 0.24 -13.84 3.36
C GLY A 374 0.67 -14.28 1.97
N GLN A 375 1.68 -15.16 1.95
CA GLN A 375 2.45 -15.52 0.76
C GLN A 375 1.77 -16.60 -0.11
N HIS A 376 0.67 -17.18 0.37
CA HIS A 376 -0.04 -18.24 -0.33
C HIS A 376 -1.44 -17.80 -0.74
N VAL A 377 -1.78 -18.04 -2.00
CA VAL A 377 -3.11 -17.77 -2.57
C VAL A 377 -3.54 -18.91 -3.49
N VAL A 378 -4.84 -19.16 -3.53
CA VAL A 378 -5.54 -19.94 -4.55
C VAL A 378 -6.77 -19.16 -5.00
N ALA A 379 -7.06 -19.21 -6.29
CA ALA A 379 -8.23 -18.59 -6.90
C ALA A 379 -8.75 -19.47 -8.03
N SER A 380 -10.01 -19.29 -8.39
CA SER A 380 -10.60 -19.94 -9.55
C SER A 380 -11.51 -19.00 -10.34
N THR A 381 -11.70 -19.33 -11.61
CA THR A 381 -12.67 -18.67 -12.49
C THR A 381 -13.30 -19.66 -13.44
N ARG A 382 -14.38 -19.22 -14.08
CA ARG A 382 -15.05 -19.93 -15.16
C ARG A 382 -14.52 -19.38 -16.48
N TRP A 383 -14.24 -20.28 -17.41
CA TRP A 383 -13.70 -19.92 -18.71
C TRP A 383 -14.34 -20.79 -19.80
N THR A 384 -14.62 -20.18 -20.93
CA THR A 384 -15.21 -20.85 -22.10
C THR A 384 -14.15 -20.95 -23.19
N ALA A 385 -13.88 -22.17 -23.64
CA ALA A 385 -12.99 -22.44 -24.76
C ALA A 385 -13.60 -21.95 -26.09
N GLY A 386 -12.76 -21.78 -27.11
CA GLY A 386 -13.23 -21.41 -28.46
C GLY A 386 -14.22 -22.41 -29.08
N SER A 387 -14.21 -23.66 -28.62
CA SER A 387 -15.19 -24.71 -28.98
C SER A 387 -16.57 -24.54 -28.33
N GLY A 388 -16.73 -23.61 -27.38
CA GLY A 388 -17.94 -23.46 -26.56
C GLY A 388 -17.95 -24.30 -25.28
N HIS A 389 -16.96 -25.18 -25.08
CA HIS A 389 -16.85 -25.95 -23.85
C HIS A 389 -16.47 -25.09 -22.65
N ARG A 390 -17.11 -25.37 -21.51
CA ARG A 390 -16.97 -24.60 -20.28
C ARG A 390 -16.10 -25.31 -19.26
N TYR A 391 -15.22 -24.56 -18.64
CA TYR A 391 -14.24 -25.03 -17.68
C TYR A 391 -14.27 -24.21 -16.41
N LEU A 392 -14.14 -24.89 -15.27
CA LEU A 392 -13.62 -24.29 -14.05
C LEU A 392 -12.10 -24.37 -14.11
N LEU A 393 -11.45 -23.21 -14.04
CA LEU A 393 -10.00 -23.09 -13.94
C LEU A 393 -9.65 -22.66 -12.51
N ALA A 394 -8.62 -23.26 -11.93
CA ALA A 394 -8.07 -22.83 -10.64
C ALA A 394 -6.55 -22.81 -10.68
N ALA A 395 -5.96 -21.86 -9.95
CA ALA A 395 -4.52 -21.77 -9.83
C ALA A 395 -4.07 -21.32 -8.44
N GLY A 396 -2.91 -21.84 -8.04
CA GLY A 396 -2.27 -21.61 -6.76
C GLY A 396 -0.87 -21.00 -6.88
N SER A 397 -0.49 -20.25 -5.83
CA SER A 397 0.86 -19.72 -5.63
C SER A 397 1.94 -20.82 -5.57
N ARG A 398 3.22 -20.43 -5.48
CA ARG A 398 4.38 -21.31 -5.69
C ARG A 398 4.44 -22.58 -4.84
N ASP A 399 3.90 -22.54 -3.64
CA ASP A 399 4.00 -23.64 -2.69
C ASP A 399 2.76 -24.54 -2.67
N VAL A 400 1.76 -24.25 -3.53
CA VAL A 400 0.61 -25.14 -3.74
C VAL A 400 1.09 -26.42 -4.44
N THR A 401 0.75 -27.57 -3.89
CA THR A 401 1.12 -28.89 -4.41
C THR A 401 -0.06 -29.69 -4.94
N ARG A 402 -1.28 -29.30 -4.56
CA ARG A 402 -2.53 -29.92 -5.01
C ARG A 402 -3.66 -28.90 -4.98
N ILE A 403 -4.57 -28.99 -5.93
CA ILE A 403 -5.84 -28.26 -5.93
C ILE A 403 -6.97 -29.29 -5.96
N THR A 404 -7.97 -29.07 -5.12
CA THR A 404 -9.17 -29.89 -5.01
C THR A 404 -10.40 -29.00 -5.20
N VAL A 405 -11.33 -29.48 -6.02
CA VAL A 405 -12.64 -28.91 -6.26
C VAL A 405 -13.66 -29.90 -5.74
N THR A 406 -14.62 -29.42 -4.95
CA THR A 406 -15.72 -30.24 -4.43
C THR A 406 -17.06 -29.54 -4.65
N GLY A 407 -18.15 -30.30 -4.81
CA GLY A 407 -19.51 -29.76 -4.91
C GLY A 407 -20.28 -30.42 -6.05
N GLU A 408 -20.88 -29.63 -6.94
CA GLU A 408 -21.55 -30.14 -8.15
C GLU A 408 -20.55 -30.72 -9.18
N VAL A 409 -19.26 -30.40 -9.03
CA VAL A 409 -18.15 -31.00 -9.75
C VAL A 409 -17.06 -31.37 -8.73
N ASP A 410 -16.62 -32.62 -8.75
CA ASP A 410 -15.50 -33.10 -7.96
C ASP A 410 -14.28 -33.33 -8.84
N ALA A 411 -13.16 -32.73 -8.48
CA ALA A 411 -11.89 -32.91 -9.17
C ALA A 411 -10.71 -32.70 -8.24
N GLU A 412 -9.68 -33.52 -8.39
CA GLU A 412 -8.39 -33.32 -7.74
C GLU A 412 -7.28 -33.33 -8.78
N ARG A 413 -6.34 -32.39 -8.67
CA ARG A 413 -5.14 -32.40 -9.49
C ARG A 413 -3.91 -32.07 -8.65
N ARG A 414 -2.87 -32.90 -8.80
CA ARG A 414 -1.52 -32.58 -8.30
C ARG A 414 -0.93 -31.43 -9.13
N GLY A 415 -0.26 -30.52 -8.46
CA GLY A 415 0.32 -29.32 -9.04
C GLY A 415 -0.46 -28.05 -8.68
N ARG A 416 -0.12 -26.99 -9.40
CA ARG A 416 -0.51 -25.61 -9.08
C ARG A 416 -1.65 -25.06 -9.91
N THR A 417 -2.18 -25.87 -10.83
CA THR A 417 -3.24 -25.49 -11.75
C THR A 417 -4.19 -26.65 -11.94
N LEU A 418 -5.48 -26.36 -12.01
CA LEU A 418 -6.54 -27.30 -12.30
C LEU A 418 -7.44 -26.72 -13.39
N ALA A 419 -7.89 -27.59 -14.28
CA ALA A 419 -8.92 -27.30 -15.26
C ALA A 419 -9.84 -28.52 -15.31
N VAL A 420 -11.14 -28.32 -15.12
CA VAL A 420 -12.16 -29.37 -15.17
C VAL A 420 -13.39 -28.83 -15.91
N ARG A 421 -14.04 -29.68 -16.70
CA ARG A 421 -15.31 -29.32 -17.33
C ARG A 421 -16.34 -29.04 -16.25
N ALA A 422 -17.05 -27.93 -16.36
CA ALA A 422 -18.06 -27.54 -15.40
C ALA A 422 -19.20 -26.79 -16.09
N PRO A 423 -20.46 -27.01 -15.67
CA PRO A 423 -21.56 -26.11 -16.01
C PRO A 423 -21.27 -24.66 -15.61
N GLU A 424 -21.92 -23.70 -16.28
CA GLU A 424 -21.71 -22.27 -16.04
C GLU A 424 -22.00 -21.87 -14.59
N ASP A 425 -23.08 -22.35 -14.01
CA ASP A 425 -23.48 -21.98 -12.64
C ASP A 425 -23.06 -23.02 -11.58
N ALA A 426 -22.11 -23.89 -11.91
CA ALA A 426 -21.71 -24.99 -11.02
C ALA A 426 -21.28 -24.46 -9.65
N ARG A 427 -21.95 -24.91 -8.58
CA ARG A 427 -21.60 -24.53 -7.22
C ARG A 427 -20.47 -25.43 -6.71
N VAL A 428 -19.32 -24.82 -6.53
CA VAL A 428 -18.07 -25.50 -6.17
C VAL A 428 -17.35 -24.77 -5.06
N THR A 429 -16.60 -25.52 -4.27
CA THR A 429 -15.59 -25.00 -3.34
C THR A 429 -14.23 -25.42 -3.86
N VAL A 430 -13.29 -24.47 -3.98
CA VAL A 430 -11.90 -24.78 -4.32
C VAL A 430 -11.03 -24.66 -3.08
N ARG A 431 -10.20 -25.67 -2.86
CA ARG A 431 -9.16 -25.69 -1.83
C ARG A 431 -7.82 -26.08 -2.45
N ALA A 432 -6.74 -25.63 -1.82
CA ALA A 432 -5.39 -25.99 -2.19
C ALA A 432 -4.66 -26.59 -0.99
N ARG A 433 -3.70 -27.48 -1.26
CA ARG A 433 -2.78 -28.01 -0.25
C ARG A 433 -1.38 -27.46 -0.51
N LEU A 434 -0.71 -27.03 0.54
CA LEU A 434 0.65 -26.51 0.51
C LEU A 434 1.70 -27.63 0.67
N ALA A 435 2.96 -27.33 0.42
CA ALA A 435 4.07 -28.27 0.53
C ALA A 435 4.32 -28.77 1.97
N ASP A 436 4.00 -27.95 2.96
CA ASP A 436 4.03 -28.30 4.40
C ASP A 436 2.78 -29.07 4.86
N GLY A 437 1.79 -29.22 3.98
CA GLY A 437 0.54 -29.92 4.25
C GLY A 437 -0.59 -29.06 4.79
N GLU A 438 -0.39 -27.74 4.96
CA GLU A 438 -1.47 -26.81 5.29
C GLU A 438 -2.50 -26.75 4.14
N GLU A 439 -3.75 -26.48 4.50
CA GLU A 439 -4.86 -26.33 3.56
C GLU A 439 -5.26 -24.85 3.43
N LEU A 440 -5.49 -24.42 2.19
CA LEU A 440 -5.74 -23.03 1.83
C LEU A 440 -7.08 -22.92 1.10
N GLY A 441 -7.95 -22.05 1.58
CA GLY A 441 -9.19 -21.66 0.89
C GLY A 441 -8.98 -20.55 -0.14
N GLU A 442 -9.95 -20.36 -1.03
CA GLU A 442 -9.92 -19.26 -1.98
C GLU A 442 -9.91 -17.90 -1.30
N VAL A 443 -9.14 -16.97 -1.87
CA VAL A 443 -9.11 -15.59 -1.39
C VAL A 443 -10.22 -14.79 -2.07
N GLY A 444 -11.10 -14.20 -1.28
CA GLY A 444 -12.02 -13.16 -1.73
C GLY A 444 -13.15 -13.64 -2.64
N ARG A 445 -13.66 -14.85 -2.38
CA ARG A 445 -14.83 -15.43 -3.05
C ARG A 445 -16.03 -15.50 -2.11
#